data_AF-A0A7C2JAB3-F1
#
_entry.id   AF-A0A7C2JAB3-F1
#
_cell.length_a   1.000
_cell.length_b   1.000
_cell.length_c   1.000
_cell.angle_alpha   90.00
_cell.angle_beta   90.00
_cell.angle_gamma   90.00
#
_symmetry.space_group_name_H-M   'P 1'
#
loop_
_entity.id
_entity.type
_entity.pdbx_description
1 polymer ?
#
loop_
_entity_poly.entity_id
_entity_poly.type
_entity_poly.pdbx_seq_one_letter_code
_entity_poly.pdbx_strand_id
1 'polypeptide(L)' 'MVPGMDSLARMLIIFGVVLALLGGLLLWAGKIPFLGRLPGDILIRRENWSFYFPLTTSILLSLLLTLLFSLFGRR' A
#
# COMPACT_ATOMS: atom_id res chain seq x y z
N MET A 1 12.44 -36.06 3.87
CA MET A 1 12.11 -34.70 3.41
C MET A 1 10.64 -34.71 3.04
N VAL A 2 9.78 -34.05 3.81
CA VAL A 2 8.33 -34.06 3.49
C VAL A 2 8.14 -33.20 2.24
N PRO A 3 7.64 -33.78 1.13
CA PRO A 3 7.40 -33.02 -0.09
C PRO A 3 6.45 -31.85 0.22
N GLY A 4 6.84 -30.62 -0.14
CA GLY A 4 6.02 -29.42 0.03
C GLY A 4 6.34 -28.54 1.25
N MET A 5 7.11 -29.01 2.23
CA MET A 5 7.52 -28.18 3.39
C MET A 5 8.32 -26.94 2.97
N ASP A 6 9.19 -27.05 1.96
CA ASP A 6 10.00 -25.92 1.46
C ASP A 6 9.13 -24.81 0.85
N SER A 7 8.09 -25.19 0.11
CA SER A 7 7.15 -24.25 -0.50
C SER A 7 6.33 -23.51 0.56
N LEU A 8 5.92 -24.23 1.61
CA LEU A 8 5.14 -23.69 2.71
C LEU A 8 6.00 -22.76 3.59
N ALA A 9 7.24 -23.14 3.88
CA ALA A 9 8.21 -22.29 4.57
C ALA A 9 8.49 -20.99 3.80
N ARG A 10 8.71 -21.09 2.48
CA ARG A 10 8.94 -19.92 1.62
C ARG A 10 7.71 -19.00 1.57
N MET A 11 6.50 -19.57 1.48
CA MET A 11 5.25 -18.83 1.54
C MET A 11 5.11 -18.08 2.87
N LEU A 12 5.36 -18.75 4.00
CA LEU A 12 5.30 -18.13 5.33
C LEU A 12 6.29 -16.97 5.48
N ILE A 13 7.52 -17.13 4.99
CA ILE A 13 8.53 -16.06 5.02
C ILE A 13 8.08 -14.86 4.19
N ILE A 14 7.63 -15.08 2.95
CA ILE A 14 7.16 -13.99 2.08
C ILE A 14 5.96 -13.28 2.73
N PHE A 15 5.00 -14.03 3.25
CA PHE A 15 3.82 -13.46 3.88
C PHE A 15 4.17 -12.66 5.14
N GLY A 16 5.07 -13.18 5.98
CA GLY A 16 5.57 -12.46 7.16
C GLY A 16 6.26 -11.15 6.81
N VAL A 17 7.09 -11.13 5.75
CA VAL A 17 7.72 -9.90 5.26
C VAL A 17 6.68 -8.90 4.76
N VAL A 18 5.68 -9.35 3.98
CA VAL A 18 4.59 -8.48 3.50
C VAL A 18 3.81 -7.88 4.67
N LEU A 19 3.45 -8.68 5.67
CA LEU A 19 2.75 -8.20 6.86
C LEU A 19 3.60 -7.20 7.66
N ALA A 20 4.89 -7.46 7.83
CA ALA A 20 5.79 -6.54 8.53
C ALA A 20 5.92 -5.19 7.78
N LEU A 21 6.02 -5.22 6.45
CA LEU A 21 6.02 -4.02 5.63
C LEU A 21 4.70 -3.24 5.74
N LEU A 22 3.56 -3.91 5.67
CA LEU A 22 2.24 -3.29 5.85
C LEU A 22 2.08 -2.67 7.25
N GLY A 23 2.50 -3.39 8.30
CA GLY A 23 2.49 -2.89 9.67
C GLY A 23 3.40 -1.67 9.84
N GLY A 24 4.61 -1.69 9.25
CA GLY A 24 5.51 -0.55 9.21
C GLY A 24 4.91 0.65 8.46
N LEU A 25 4.24 0.40 7.34
CA LEU A 25 3.54 1.42 6.56
C LEU A 25 2.41 2.07 7.38
N LEU A 26 1.64 1.27 8.12
CA LEU A 26 0.56 1.75 9.01
C LEU A 26 1.10 2.61 10.17
N LEU A 27 2.23 2.20 10.78
CA LEU A 27 2.91 2.98 11.81
C LEU A 27 3.38 4.35 11.29
N TRP A 28 3.80 4.41 10.03
CA TRP A 28 4.17 5.66 9.36
C TRP A 28 2.95 6.47 8.88
N ALA A 29 1.89 5.80 8.44
CA ALA A 29 0.67 6.43 7.94
C ALA A 29 0.01 7.34 8.99
N GLY A 30 -0.01 6.90 10.26
CA GLY A 30 -0.54 7.72 11.36
C GLY A 30 0.32 8.93 11.74
N LYS A 31 1.58 8.99 11.27
CA LYS A 31 2.52 10.10 11.55
C LYS A 31 2.62 11.10 10.41
N ILE A 32 2.03 10.83 9.25
CA ILE A 32 2.06 11.74 8.11
C ILE A 32 0.80 12.61 8.17
N PRO A 33 0.89 13.91 8.52
CA PRO A 33 -0.26 14.79 8.70
C PRO A 33 -1.08 15.05 7.41
N PHE A 34 -0.67 14.48 6.27
CA PHE A 34 -1.26 14.66 4.95
C PHE A 34 -1.76 13.36 4.29
N LEU A 35 -1.62 12.20 4.93
CA LEU A 35 -2.08 10.95 4.34
C LEU A 35 -3.62 10.92 4.34
N GLY A 36 -4.21 11.07 3.16
CA GLY A 36 -5.64 11.21 2.93
C GLY A 36 -6.23 12.61 3.03
N ARG A 37 -5.35 13.64 3.03
CA ARG A 37 -5.73 15.05 2.80
C ARG A 37 -4.80 15.68 1.77
N LEU A 38 -4.43 14.92 0.74
CA LEU A 38 -3.73 15.51 -0.39
C LEU A 38 -4.69 16.48 -1.09
N PRO A 39 -4.22 17.68 -1.50
CA PRO A 39 -5.05 18.59 -2.29
C PRO A 39 -5.55 17.82 -3.53
N GLY A 40 -6.88 17.76 -3.68
CA GLY A 40 -7.57 16.98 -4.72
C GLY A 40 -8.22 15.67 -4.26
N ASP A 41 -7.91 15.16 -3.06
CA ASP A 41 -8.70 14.09 -2.44
C ASP A 41 -10.04 14.67 -1.93
N ILE A 42 -11.16 14.04 -2.30
CA ILE A 42 -12.50 14.53 -1.95
C ILE A 42 -12.92 13.88 -0.63
N LEU A 43 -12.92 14.67 0.45
CA LEU A 43 -13.45 14.25 1.75
C LEU A 43 -14.75 15.00 2.05
N ILE A 44 -15.87 14.29 1.96
CA ILE A 44 -17.19 14.81 2.34
C ILE A 44 -17.52 14.24 3.71
N ARG A 45 -17.45 15.07 4.76
CA ARG A 45 -17.97 14.73 6.10
C ARG A 45 -19.34 15.35 6.29
N ARG A 46 -20.33 14.51 6.52
CA ARG A 46 -21.63 14.84 7.09
C ARG A 46 -21.75 14.24 8.50
N GLU A 47 -22.74 14.72 9.23
CA GLU A 47 -23.01 14.38 10.64
C GLU A 47 -23.11 12.86 10.91
N ASN A 48 -23.66 12.10 9.95
CA ASN A 48 -23.78 10.63 10.03
C ASN A 48 -23.03 9.85 8.94
N TRP A 49 -22.29 10.53 8.05
CA TRP A 49 -21.63 9.86 6.93
C TRP A 49 -20.34 10.55 6.50
N SER A 50 -19.30 9.76 6.24
CA SER A 50 -18.04 10.23 5.68
C SER A 50 -17.75 9.51 4.37
N PHE A 51 -17.60 10.28 3.29
CA PHE A 51 -17.16 9.78 1.99
C PHE A 51 -15.76 10.29 1.71
N TYR A 52 -14.86 9.36 1.41
CA TYR A 52 -13.47 9.65 1.07
C TYR A 52 -13.18 9.10 -0.32
N PHE A 53 -12.79 9.98 -1.24
CA PHE A 53 -12.41 9.61 -2.59
C PHE A 53 -10.96 10.03 -2.86
N PRO A 54 -10.01 9.09 -2.79
CA PRO A 54 -8.57 9.34 -2.90
C PRO A 54 -8.11 9.55 -4.35
N LEU A 55 -8.55 10.61 -5.03
CA LEU A 55 -8.19 10.88 -6.42
C LEU A 55 -6.68 11.09 -6.61
N THR A 56 -6.13 12.06 -5.88
CA THR A 56 -4.72 12.44 -6.02
C THR A 56 -3.83 11.29 -5.57
N THR A 57 -4.20 10.64 -4.47
CA THR A 57 -3.47 9.48 -3.95
C THR A 57 -3.44 8.33 -4.97
N SER A 58 -4.56 8.02 -5.63
CA SER A 58 -4.64 6.94 -6.63
C SER A 58 -3.81 7.24 -7.88
N ILE A 59 -3.83 8.49 -8.35
CA ILE A 59 -3.03 8.94 -9.49
C ILE A 59 -1.53 8.84 -9.15
N LEU A 60 -1.12 9.33 -7.97
CA LEU A 60 0.26 9.27 -7.52
C LEU A 60 0.76 7.83 -7.44
N LEU A 61 -0.06 6.94 -6.85
CA LEU A 61 0.26 5.53 -6.71
C LEU A 61 0.42 4.87 -8.09
N SER A 62 -0.50 5.13 -9.02
CA SER A 62 -0.42 4.62 -10.40
C SER A 62 0.85 5.08 -11.12
N LEU A 63 1.21 6.37 -10.97
CA LEU A 63 2.42 6.92 -11.56
C LEU A 63 3.67 6.25 -10.99
N LEU A 64 3.72 6.09 -9.66
CA LEU A 64 4.82 5.45 -8.94
C LEU A 64 5.00 3.99 -9.37
N LEU A 65 3.91 3.20 -9.41
CA LEU A 65 3.97 1.81 -9.90
C LEU A 65 4.43 1.76 -11.36
N THR A 66 3.92 2.66 -12.21
CA THR A 66 4.33 2.74 -13.62
C THR A 66 5.83 3.01 -13.74
N LEU A 67 6.37 3.94 -12.95
CA LEU A 67 7.79 4.28 -12.93
C LEU A 67 8.65 3.11 -12.43
N LEU A 68 8.20 2.43 -11.37
CA LEU A 68 8.85 1.23 -10.85
C LEU A 68 8.88 0.11 -11.90
N PHE A 69 7.75 -0.21 -12.53
CA PHE A 69 7.72 -1.23 -13.58
C PHE A 69 8.53 -0.81 -14.81
N SER A 70 8.55 0.47 -15.18
CA SER A 70 9.37 0.96 -16.29
C SER A 70 10.87 0.82 -16.01
N LEU A 71 11.30 1.08 -14.78
CA LEU A 71 12.71 1.03 -14.38
C LEU A 71 13.22 -0.40 -14.15
N PHE A 72 12.41 -1.25 -13.52
CA PHE A 72 12.78 -2.63 -13.20
C PHE A 72 12.42 -3.64 -14.30
N GLY A 73 11.42 -3.34 -15.13
CA GLY A 73 10.97 -4.20 -16.23
C GLY A 73 11.71 -3.99 -17.55
N ARG A 74 12.67 -3.05 -17.62
CA ARG A 74 13.56 -2.84 -18.78
C ARG A 74 14.88 -3.62 -18.71
N ARG A 75 14.92 -4.71 -17.95
CA ARG A 75 16.02 -5.70 -17.96
C ARG A 75 15.51 -7.00 -18.56
#